data_AF-A0A5S9MGP9-F1
#
_entry.id   AF-A0A5S9MGP9-F1
#
_cell.length_a   1.000
_cell.length_b   1.000
_cell.length_c   1.000
_cell.angle_alpha   90.00
_cell.angle_beta   90.00
_cell.angle_gamma   90.00
#
_symmetry.space_group_name_H-M   'P 1'
#
loop_
_entity.id
_entity.type
_entity.pdbx_description
1 polymer ?
#
loop_
_entity_poly.entity_id
_entity_poly.type
_entity_poly.pdbx_seq_one_letter_code
_entity_poly.pdbx_strand_id
1 'polypeptide(L)'
;MPIVPEVDPPEELFSVDPKKCIGLKISPDKLNHIRKERLKSLGLNDRAIYANIERIKEELEYFEKVVDRINCQVVDVSNKAVEETANVIHQMLTKKRFRINSGCSSWVFPMVGNG
;
A
#
# COMPACT_ATOMS: atom_id res chain seq x y z
N MET A 1 8.73 2.42 1.33
CA MET A 1 9.19 3.17 2.52
C MET A 1 8.48 2.58 3.73
N PRO A 2 9.20 2.18 4.80
CA PRO A 2 8.54 1.76 6.04
C PRO A 2 7.88 2.97 6.70
N ILE A 3 6.63 2.83 7.12
CA ILE A 3 5.90 3.84 7.89
C ILE A 3 6.15 3.52 9.36
N VAL A 4 6.68 4.49 10.11
CA VAL A 4 7.01 4.35 11.53
C VAL A 4 6.41 5.56 12.26
N PRO A 5 5.75 5.39 13.41
CA PRO A 5 5.10 6.50 14.14
C PRO A 5 6.09 7.59 14.61
N GLU A 6 7.39 7.30 14.62
CA GLU A 6 8.46 8.21 15.04
C GLU A 6 8.92 9.16 13.91
N VAL A 7 8.53 8.88 12.66
CA VAL A 7 8.95 9.64 11.49
C VAL A 7 7.72 10.03 10.69
N ASP A 8 7.38 11.32 10.74
CA ASP A 8 6.30 11.83 9.90
C ASP A 8 6.70 11.77 8.42
N PRO A 9 5.84 11.22 7.55
CA PRO A 9 6.10 11.20 6.12
C PRO A 9 6.17 12.64 5.59
N PRO A 10 7.14 12.95 4.71
CA PRO A 10 7.29 14.30 4.16
C PRO A 10 6.02 14.71 3.40
N GLU A 11 5.68 16.01 3.47
CA GLU A 11 4.48 16.57 2.81
C GLU A 11 4.43 16.29 1.30
N GLU A 12 5.60 16.15 0.68
CA GLU A 12 5.77 15.75 -0.71
C GLU A 12 5.09 14.42 -1.04
N LEU A 13 5.04 13.47 -0.09
CA LEU A 13 4.38 12.18 -0.26
C LEU A 13 2.86 12.31 -0.44
N PHE A 14 2.26 13.32 0.19
CA PHE A 14 0.84 13.66 0.04
C PHE A 14 0.55 14.44 -1.24
N SER A 15 1.58 15.05 -1.83
CA SER A 15 1.50 15.74 -3.12
C SER A 15 1.62 14.79 -4.32
N VAL A 16 2.03 13.52 -4.08
CA VAL A 16 2.10 12.49 -5.11
C VAL A 16 0.68 12.06 -5.49
N ASP A 17 0.44 11.85 -6.79
CA ASP A 17 -0.84 11.32 -7.28
C ASP A 17 -1.20 10.03 -6.51
N PRO A 18 -2.28 10.02 -5.73
CA PRO A 18 -2.67 8.87 -4.90
C PRO A 18 -2.99 7.64 -5.74
N LYS A 19 -3.19 7.81 -7.06
CA LYS A 19 -3.36 6.71 -8.00
C LYS A 19 -2.09 5.91 -8.23
N LYS A 20 -0.91 6.49 -7.97
CA LYS A 20 0.40 5.84 -8.09
C LYS A 20 0.94 5.32 -6.76
N CYS A 21 0.31 5.71 -5.64
CA CYS A 21 0.64 5.21 -4.32
C CYS A 21 -0.18 3.96 -4.00
N ILE A 22 0.47 2.94 -3.43
CA ILE A 22 -0.15 1.70 -2.97
C ILE A 22 0.41 1.39 -1.59
N GLY A 23 -0.48 1.35 -0.60
CA GLY A 23 -0.15 0.91 0.76
C GLY A 23 -0.14 -0.61 0.84
N LEU A 24 0.88 -1.20 1.47
CA LEU A 24 0.92 -2.62 1.77
C LEU A 24 0.73 -2.80 3.27
N LYS A 25 -0.35 -3.48 3.65
CA LYS A 25 -0.69 -3.77 5.05
C LYS A 25 -0.46 -5.25 5.33
N ILE A 26 0.04 -5.56 6.52
CA ILE A 26 0.17 -6.92 7.04
C ILE A 26 -0.48 -7.00 8.42
N SER A 27 -1.07 -8.15 8.75
CA SER A 27 -1.70 -8.37 10.04
C SER A 27 -0.67 -8.41 11.16
N PRO A 28 -1.02 -7.88 12.35
CA PRO A 28 -0.10 -7.82 13.47
C PRO A 28 0.39 -9.21 13.87
N ASP A 29 -0.50 -10.21 13.82
CA ASP A 29 -0.18 -11.60 14.16
C ASP A 29 0.85 -12.21 13.20
N LYS A 30 0.70 -11.97 11.88
CA LYS A 30 1.63 -12.49 10.88
C LYS A 30 2.98 -11.78 10.96
N LEU A 31 2.98 -10.46 11.11
CA LEU A 31 4.20 -9.68 11.26
C LEU A 31 4.96 -10.10 12.52
N ASN A 32 4.25 -10.30 13.63
CA ASN A 32 4.82 -10.78 14.88
C ASN A 32 5.38 -12.20 14.72
N HIS A 33 4.69 -13.08 13.99
CA HIS A 33 5.21 -14.40 13.66
C HIS A 33 6.52 -14.35 12.87
N ILE A 34 6.60 -13.51 11.83
CA ILE A 34 7.81 -13.31 11.03
C ILE A 34 8.96 -12.72 11.88
N ARG A 35 8.68 -11.70 12.69
CA ARG A 35 9.67 -11.12 13.62
C ARG A 35 10.13 -12.14 14.66
N LYS A 36 9.21 -12.97 15.16
CA LYS A 36 9.48 -14.06 16.11
C LYS A 36 10.37 -15.14 15.52
N GLU A 37 10.13 -15.59 14.29
CA GLU A 37 11.00 -16.56 13.64
C GLU A 37 12.44 -16.04 13.53
N ARG A 38 12.62 -14.77 13.14
CA ARG A 38 13.94 -14.13 13.09
C ARG A 38 14.59 -14.03 14.48
N LEU A 39 13.84 -13.71 15.52
CA LEU A 39 14.34 -13.63 16.90
C LEU A 39 14.66 -15.00 17.50
N LYS A 40 13.89 -16.04 17.14
CA LYS A 40 14.18 -17.43 17.52
C LYS A 40 15.50 -17.91 16.93
N SER A 41 15.78 -17.57 15.67
CA SER A 41 17.09 -17.85 15.07
C SER A 41 18.25 -17.14 15.79
N LEU A 42 17.97 -16.10 16.59
CA LEU A 42 18.95 -15.35 17.38
C LEU A 42 18.95 -15.73 18.88
N GLY A 43 18.12 -16.68 19.32
CA GLY A 43 18.10 -17.18 20.70
C GLY A 43 17.46 -16.26 21.75
N LEU A 44 16.61 -15.31 21.35
CA LEU A 44 15.96 -14.34 22.25
C LEU A 44 14.54 -14.78 22.69
N ASN A 45 14.20 -14.57 23.97
CA ASN A 45 13.04 -15.12 24.68
C ASN A 45 11.67 -14.48 24.35
N ASP A 46 10.60 -15.28 24.52
CA ASP A 46 9.20 -14.99 24.16
C ASP A 46 8.54 -13.80 24.90
N ARG A 47 9.07 -13.30 26.02
CA ARG A 47 8.44 -12.18 26.76
C ARG A 47 8.53 -10.83 26.02
N ALA A 48 9.59 -10.62 25.23
CA ALA A 48 9.72 -9.44 24.36
C ALA A 48 8.66 -9.43 23.25
N ILE A 49 8.05 -10.58 22.95
CA ILE A 49 7.13 -10.75 21.82
C ILE A 49 5.74 -10.17 22.14
N TYR A 50 5.27 -10.26 23.39
CA TYR A 50 3.99 -9.68 23.79
C TYR A 50 4.04 -8.13 23.81
N ALA A 51 5.13 -7.54 24.33
CA ALA A 51 5.33 -6.09 24.28
C ALA A 51 5.44 -5.55 22.83
N ASN A 52 5.90 -6.39 21.89
CA ASN A 52 5.99 -6.02 20.49
C ASN A 52 4.63 -5.99 19.79
N ILE A 53 3.64 -6.79 20.22
CA ILE A 53 2.37 -6.89 19.50
C ILE A 53 1.48 -5.65 19.68
N GLU A 54 1.48 -5.05 20.87
CA GLU A 54 0.79 -3.78 21.14
C GLU A 54 1.42 -2.66 20.32
N ARG A 55 2.76 -2.59 20.30
CA ARG A 55 3.49 -1.61 19.47
C ARG A 55 3.25 -1.80 17.97
N ILE A 56 3.14 -3.03 17.47
CA ILE A 56 2.78 -3.29 16.07
C ILE A 56 1.37 -2.78 15.76
N LYS A 57 0.41 -2.90 16.69
CA LYS A 57 -0.94 -2.34 16.49
C LYS A 57 -0.89 -0.82 16.37
N GLU A 58 -0.10 -0.14 17.19
CA GLU A 58 0.12 1.31 17.09
C GLU A 58 0.74 1.70 15.74
N GLU A 59 1.74 0.96 15.25
CA GLU A 59 2.34 1.15 13.92
C GLU A 59 1.28 1.01 12.81
N LEU A 60 0.40 0.01 12.91
CA LEU A 60 -0.67 -0.23 11.94
C LEU A 60 -1.76 0.85 11.97
N GLU A 61 -2.16 1.32 13.16
CA GLU A 61 -3.10 2.44 13.29
C GLU A 61 -2.52 3.74 12.70
N TYR A 62 -1.24 4.00 12.93
CA TYR A 62 -0.56 5.14 12.32
C TYR A 62 -0.51 5.00 10.79
N PHE A 63 -0.20 3.81 10.29
CA PHE A 63 -0.25 3.51 8.85
C PHE A 63 -1.63 3.79 8.25
N GLU A 64 -2.72 3.35 8.90
CA GLU A 64 -4.08 3.62 8.41
C GLU A 64 -4.36 5.12 8.34
N LYS A 65 -3.99 5.89 9.37
CA LYS A 65 -4.14 7.35 9.36
C LYS A 65 -3.38 8.01 8.21
N VAL A 66 -2.16 7.54 7.91
CA VAL A 66 -1.37 8.09 6.80
C VAL A 66 -1.99 7.74 5.45
N VAL A 67 -2.41 6.49 5.25
CA VAL A 67 -3.02 6.06 3.99
C VAL A 67 -4.35 6.76 3.76
N ASP A 68 -5.18 6.93 4.78
CA ASP A 68 -6.44 7.68 4.69
C ASP A 68 -6.20 9.15 4.28
N ARG A 69 -5.16 9.78 4.82
CA ARG A 69 -4.77 11.15 4.41
C ARG A 69 -4.29 11.21 2.96
N ILE A 70 -3.54 10.20 2.49
CA ILE A 70 -3.08 10.13 1.10
C ILE A 70 -4.25 9.73 0.17
N ASN A 71 -5.28 9.05 0.68
CA ASN A 71 -6.37 8.46 -0.09
C ASN A 71 -5.88 7.45 -1.15
N CYS A 72 -4.87 6.64 -0.79
CA CYS A 72 -4.29 5.61 -1.67
C CYS A 72 -4.92 4.22 -1.44
N GLN A 73 -4.68 3.29 -2.36
CA GLN A 73 -5.23 1.94 -2.24
C GLN A 73 -4.37 1.09 -1.31
N VAL A 74 -5.00 0.39 -0.36
CA VAL A 74 -4.32 -0.54 0.55
C VAL A 74 -4.53 -1.97 0.06
N VAL A 75 -3.44 -2.73 0.02
CA VAL A 75 -3.45 -4.18 -0.24
C VAL A 75 -2.99 -4.91 1.00
N ASP A 76 -3.81 -5.85 1.47
CA ASP A 76 -3.42 -6.77 2.54
C ASP A 76 -2.58 -7.93 1.97
N VAL A 77 -1.36 -8.06 2.49
CA VAL A 77 -0.37 -9.07 2.07
C VAL A 77 -0.19 -10.20 3.11
N SER A 78 -0.99 -10.24 4.17
CA SER A 78 -0.81 -11.17 5.31
C SER A 78 -0.75 -12.65 4.95
N ASN A 79 -1.56 -13.06 3.98
CA ASN A 79 -1.65 -14.44 3.50
C ASN A 79 -1.39 -14.55 2.00
N LYS A 80 -0.69 -13.58 1.42
CA LYS A 80 -0.37 -13.58 -0.01
C LYS A 80 1.09 -13.95 -0.23
N ALA A 81 1.35 -14.75 -1.26
CA ALA A 81 2.71 -14.92 -1.74
C ALA A 81 3.26 -13.60 -2.34
N VAL A 82 4.58 -13.50 -2.45
CA VAL A 82 5.26 -12.37 -3.10
C VAL A 82 4.78 -12.22 -4.55
N GLU A 83 4.64 -13.35 -5.26
CA GLU A 83 4.17 -13.39 -6.65
C GLU A 83 2.72 -12.92 -6.79
N GLU A 84 1.83 -13.36 -5.91
CA GLU A 84 0.43 -12.92 -5.89
C GLU A 84 0.32 -11.42 -5.62
N THR A 85 1.11 -10.93 -4.66
CA THR A 85 1.15 -9.50 -4.33
C THR A 85 1.65 -8.68 -5.52
N ALA A 86 2.70 -9.13 -6.19
CA ALA A 86 3.22 -8.50 -7.40
C ALA A 86 2.17 -8.46 -8.53
N ASN A 87 1.44 -9.56 -8.73
CA ASN A 87 0.37 -9.62 -9.72
C ASN A 87 -0.78 -8.66 -9.39
N VAL A 88 -1.20 -8.57 -8.13
CA VAL A 88 -2.22 -7.61 -7.67
C VAL A 88 -1.78 -6.17 -7.94
N ILE A 89 -0.57 -5.80 -7.55
CA ILE A 89 0.01 -4.47 -7.79
C ILE A 89 0.08 -4.19 -9.29
N HIS A 90 0.57 -5.15 -10.08
CA HIS A 90 0.67 -5.02 -11.53
C HIS A 90 -0.71 -4.79 -12.16
N GLN A 91 -1.73 -5.55 -11.77
CA GLN A 91 -3.10 -5.34 -12.23
C GLN A 91 -3.64 -3.97 -11.82
N MET A 92 -3.36 -3.49 -10.61
CA MET A 92 -3.80 -2.17 -10.15
C MET A 92 -3.18 -1.03 -10.98
N LEU A 93 -1.90 -1.15 -11.35
CA LEU A 93 -1.22 -0.17 -12.21
C LEU A 93 -1.70 -0.26 -13.68
N THR A 94 -1.84 -1.47 -14.21
CA THR A 94 -2.24 -1.71 -15.61
C THR A 94 -3.72 -1.39 -15.86
N LYS A 95 -4.63 -1.76 -14.95
CA LYS A 95 -6.07 -1.45 -15.05
C LYS A 95 -6.33 0.06 -14.97
N LYS A 96 -5.48 0.81 -14.25
CA LYS A 96 -5.49 2.28 -14.26
C LYS A 96 -4.98 2.87 -15.57
N ARG A 97 -3.97 2.26 -16.22
CA ARG A 97 -3.47 2.70 -17.54
C ARG A 97 -4.58 2.69 -18.60
N PHE A 98 -5.49 1.71 -18.53
CA PHE A 98 -6.62 1.61 -19.47
C PHE A 98 -7.74 2.63 -19.24
N ARG A 99 -7.89 3.13 -18.01
CA ARG A 99 -8.97 4.08 -17.64
C ARG A 99 -8.59 5.55 -17.83
N ILE A 100 -7.33 5.84 -18.15
CA ILE A 100 -6.84 7.21 -18.43
C ILE A 100 -7.03 7.58 -19.91
N ASN A 101 -7.52 6.67 -20.76
CA ASN A 101 -7.80 6.96 -22.17
C ASN A 101 -9.30 7.09 -22.51
N SER A 102 -10.14 7.41 -21.53
CA SER A 102 -11.56 7.74 -21.75
C SER A 102 -11.92 9.09 -21.13
N GLY A 103 -11.13 10.12 -21.45
CA GLY A 103 -11.29 11.49 -20.99
C GLY A 103 -10.70 12.49 -21.98
N CYS A 104 -11.39 12.65 -23.10
CA CYS A 104 -11.40 13.81 -24.01
C CYS A 104 -10.05 14.43 -24.42
N SER A 105 -9.61 14.15 -25.65
CA SER A 105 -8.77 15.06 -26.43
C SER A 105 -9.41 15.24 -27.80
N SER A 106 -10.05 16.40 -27.99
CA SER A 106 -10.36 17.07 -29.26
C SER A 106 -9.99 16.32 -30.56
N TRP A 107 -10.99 15.77 -31.24
CA TRP A 107 -11.01 15.71 -32.70
C TRP A 107 -12.24 16.47 -33.18
N VAL A 108 -12.03 17.72 -33.55
CA VAL A 108 -12.96 18.48 -34.40
C VAL A 108 -12.99 17.75 -35.75
N PHE A 109 -14.12 17.15 -36.08
CA PHE A 109 -14.43 16.76 -37.46
C PHE A 109 -15.90 17.11 -37.72
N PRO A 110 -16.19 18.27 -38.31
CA PRO A 110 -17.46 18.48 -38.97
C PRO A 110 -17.33 17.89 -40.38
N MET A 111 -17.99 16.77 -40.64
CA MET A 111 -18.46 16.50 -42.00
C MET A 111 -19.92 16.10 -41.93
N VAL A 112 -20.74 17.14 -41.81
CA VAL A 112 -22.06 17.17 -42.44
C VAL A 112 -21.82 17.30 -43.94
N GLY A 113 -22.44 16.42 -44.73
CA GLY A 113 -22.41 16.50 -46.18
C GLY A 113 -23.13 15.34 -46.85
N ASN A 114 -24.43 15.24 -46.62
CA ASN A 114 -25.33 14.57 -47.57
C ASN A 114 -25.30 15.35 -48.89
N GLY A 115 -25.21 14.62 -50.01
CA GLY A 115 -25.32 15.14 -51.37
C GLY A 115 -25.25 13.99 -52.36
#